data_AF-G2DFB1-F1
#
_entry.id   AF-G2DFB1-F1
#
_cell.length_a   1.000
_cell.length_b   1.000
_cell.length_c   1.000
_cell.angle_alpha   90.00
_cell.angle_beta   90.00
_cell.angle_gamma   90.00
#
_symmetry.space_group_name_H-M   'P 1'
#
loop_
_entity.id
_entity.type
_entity.pdbx_description
1 polymer ?
#
loop_
_entity_poly.entity_id
_entity_poly.type
_entity_poly.pdbx_seq_one_letter_code
_entity_poly.pdbx_strand_id
1 'polypeptide(L)' 'MPKIKTNRGAAKRFKRTASGSFKRNASHRRHILTKKSTKRKRHLRSPGTCTSPMWLPPVA' A
#
# COMPACT_ATOMS: atom_id res chain seq x y z
N MET A 1 21.78 -19.41 15.73
CA MET A 1 20.44 -18.93 15.33
C MET A 1 20.59 -17.70 14.45
N PRO A 2 20.17 -17.73 13.17
CA PRO A 2 20.34 -16.60 12.27
C PRO A 2 19.34 -15.46 12.58
N LYS A 3 19.86 -14.25 12.77
CA LYS A 3 19.05 -13.05 13.02
C LYS A 3 18.20 -12.70 11.79
N ILE A 4 16.90 -12.50 11.98
CA ILE A 4 16.00 -12.05 10.91
C ILE A 4 16.47 -10.67 10.43
N LYS A 5 16.86 -10.59 9.15
CA LYS A 5 17.30 -9.35 8.52
C LYS A 5 16.09 -8.56 8.01
N THR A 6 16.10 -7.26 8.21
CA THR A 6 15.04 -6.38 7.69
C THR A 6 15.09 -6.33 6.16
N ASN A 7 13.96 -6.56 5.50
CA ASN A 7 13.85 -6.31 4.07
C ASN A 7 13.91 -4.79 3.80
N ARG A 8 15.06 -4.33 3.31
CA ARG A 8 15.33 -2.91 3.06
C ARG A 8 14.43 -2.34 1.96
N GLY A 9 13.98 -3.18 1.01
CA GLY A 9 13.04 -2.77 -0.04
C GLY A 9 11.65 -2.47 0.52
N ALA A 10 11.17 -3.29 1.45
CA ALA A 10 9.89 -3.08 2.12
C ALA A 10 9.94 -1.86 3.07
N ALA A 11 11.01 -1.73 3.86
CA ALA A 11 11.18 -0.61 4.79
C ALA A 11 11.18 0.77 4.10
N LYS A 12 11.66 0.85 2.85
CA LYS A 12 11.63 2.09 2.07
C LYS A 12 10.23 2.44 1.51
N ARG A 13 9.36 1.44 1.35
CA ARG A 13 8.07 1.57 0.63
C ARG A 13 6.85 1.60 1.55
N PHE A 14 6.94 0.95 2.71
CA PHE A 14 5.83 0.77 3.65
C PHE A 14 6.13 1.42 4.99
N LYS A 15 5.19 2.21 5.49
CA LYS A 15 5.23 2.75 6.87
C LYS A 15 4.17 2.07 7.72
N ARG A 16 4.53 1.58 8.91
CA ARG A 16 3.58 1.00 9.86
C ARG A 16 2.69 2.11 10.43
N THR A 17 1.39 1.86 10.50
CA THR A 17 0.45 2.68 11.28
C THR A 17 0.22 2.05 12.65
N ALA A 18 -0.26 2.85 13.61
CA ALA A 18 -0.59 2.37 14.95
C ALA A 18 -1.63 1.22 14.94
N SER A 19 -2.52 1.21 13.94
CA SER A 19 -3.56 0.20 13.73
C SER A 19 -3.09 -1.12 13.10
N GLY A 20 -1.78 -1.37 13.02
CA GLY A 20 -1.23 -2.60 12.42
C GLY A 20 -1.32 -2.66 10.88
N SER A 21 -1.83 -1.61 10.24
CA SER A 21 -1.87 -1.48 8.78
C SER A 21 -0.57 -0.87 8.24
N PHE A 22 -0.33 -1.06 6.94
CA PHE A 22 0.80 -0.44 6.25
C PHE A 22 0.33 0.67 5.30
N LYS A 23 0.84 1.88 5.49
CA LYS A 23 0.68 2.98 4.54
C LYS A 23 1.57 2.75 3.32
N ARG A 24 0.98 2.82 2.12
CA ARG A 24 1.68 2.77 0.84
C ARG A 24 1.16 3.82 -0.14
N ASN A 25 2.00 4.19 -1.09
CA ASN A 25 1.57 5.01 -2.21
C ASN A 25 0.81 4.18 -3.26
N ALA A 26 -0.14 4.80 -3.95
CA ALA A 26 -0.85 4.17 -5.06
C ALA A 26 0.06 4.00 -6.28
N SER A 27 -0.11 2.90 -6.99
CA SER A 27 0.62 2.62 -8.24
C SER A 27 0.07 3.49 -9.39
N HIS A 28 0.85 3.64 -10.48
CA HIS A 28 0.43 4.29 -11.74
C HIS A 28 0.25 5.82 -11.72
N ARG A 29 0.84 6.54 -10.76
CA ARG A 29 0.87 8.01 -10.75
C ARG A 29 2.19 8.65 -11.26
N ARG A 30 3.18 7.84 -11.64
CA ARG A 30 4.51 8.36 -11.99
C ARG A 30 4.73 8.61 -13.49
N HIS A 31 4.05 7.87 -14.37
CA HIS A 31 4.26 7.94 -15.82
C HIS A 31 2.92 7.90 -16.58
N ILE A 32 2.87 8.57 -17.74
CA ILE A 32 1.69 8.76 -18.62
C ILE A 32 0.50 9.32 -17.82
N LEU A 33 0.60 10.59 -17.45
CA LEU A 33 -0.46 11.33 -16.74
C LEU A 33 -1.38 12.12 -17.68
N THR A 34 -0.95 12.34 -18.91
CA THR A 34 -1.69 13.07 -19.95
C THR A 34 -2.94 12.29 -20.37
N LYS A 35 -2.80 10.98 -20.64
CA LYS A 35 -3.91 10.11 -21.05
C LYS A 35 -4.88 9.72 -19.92
N LYS A 36 -4.60 10.12 -18.68
CA LYS A 36 -5.42 9.75 -17.51
C LYS A 36 -6.38 10.88 -17.16
N SER A 37 -7.65 10.52 -16.92
CA SER A 37 -8.65 11.46 -16.45
C SER A 37 -8.24 12.13 -15.13
N THR A 38 -8.70 13.37 -14.93
CA THR A 38 -8.43 14.16 -13.71
C THR A 38 -8.92 13.44 -12.46
N LYS A 39 -10.09 12.79 -12.53
CA LYS A 39 -10.66 11.95 -11.46
C LYS A 39 -9.71 10.82 -11.04
N ARG A 40 -9.15 10.08 -12.00
CA ARG A 40 -8.18 9.00 -11.71
C ARG A 40 -6.91 9.55 -11.06
N LYS A 41 -6.38 10.66 -11.56
CA LYS A 41 -5.20 11.32 -10.97
C LYS A 41 -5.44 11.76 -9.52
N ARG A 42 -6.66 12.18 -9.19
CA ARG A 42 -7.05 12.57 -7.82
C ARG A 42 -7.09 11.37 -6.89
N HIS A 43 -7.73 10.26 -7.29
CA HIS A 43 -7.81 9.07 -6.43
C HIS A 43 -6.44 8.45 -6.16
N LEU A 44 -5.51 8.53 -7.12
CA LEU A 44 -4.13 8.07 -6.95
C LEU A 44 -3.27 8.99 -6.05
N ARG A 45 -3.81 10.11 -5.56
CA ARG A 45 -3.13 10.97 -4.56
C ARG A 45 -3.18 10.40 -3.16
N SER A 46 -4.30 9.79 -2.80
CA SER A 46 -4.52 9.31 -1.44
C SER A 46 -3.66 8.07 -1.16
N PRO A 47 -2.89 8.06 -0.06
CA PRO A 47 -2.14 6.88 0.34
C PRO A 47 -3.14 5.77 0.71
N GLY A 48 -2.94 4.59 0.12
CA GLY A 48 -3.74 3.42 0.44
C GLY A 48 -3.20 2.73 1.68
N THR A 49 -4.11 2.18 2.48
CA THR A 49 -3.76 1.22 3.54
C THR A 49 -3.75 -0.19 2.94
N CYS A 50 -2.63 -0.89 3.05
CA CYS A 50 -2.62 -2.33 2.90
C CYS A 50 -3.05 -2.92 4.24
N THR A 51 -4.35 -3.20 4.36
CA THR A 51 -4.90 -4.10 5.37
C THR A 51 -4.75 -5.51 4.84
N SER A 52 -4.25 -6.42 5.67
CA SER A 52 -4.37 -7.85 5.38
C SER A 52 -5.86 -8.20 5.53
N PRO A 53 -6.56 -8.66 4.48
CA PRO A 53 -7.83 -9.33 4.70
C PRO A 53 -7.48 -10.61 5.45
N MET A 54 -7.83 -10.69 6.73
CA MET A 54 -7.97 -11.97 7.39
C MET A 54 -9.10 -12.66 6.62
N TRP A 55 -8.76 -13.60 5.74
CA TRP A 55 -9.75 -14.36 4.99
C TRP A 55 -10.42 -15.32 5.98
N LEU A 56 -11.36 -14.78 6.75
CA LEU A 56 -12.38 -15.54 7.44
C LEU A 56 -13.60 -15.53 6.51
N PRO A 57 -13.96 -16.65 5.87
CA PRO A 57 -15.30 -16.76 5.34
C PRO A 57 -16.29 -16.56 6.50
N PRO A 58 -17.37 -15.78 6.32
CA PRO A 58 -18.42 -15.71 7.33
C PRO A 58 -19.02 -17.12 7.48
N VAL A 59 -18.77 -17.73 8.64
CA VAL A 59 -19.54 -18.89 9.10
C VAL A 59 -20.83 -18.33 9.69
N ALA A 60 -21.92 -18.41 8.93
CA ALA A 60 -23.31 -18.61 9.35
C ALA A 60 -24.21 -18.62 8.10
#